data_AF-A0A920VKS6-F1
#
_entry.id   AF-A0A920VKS6-F1
#
_cell.length_a   1.000
_cell.length_b   1.000
_cell.length_c   1.000
_cell.angle_alpha   90.00
_cell.angle_beta   90.00
_cell.angle_gamma   90.00
#
_symmetry.space_group_name_H-M   'P 1'
#
loop_
_entity.id
_entity.type
_entity.pdbx_description
1 polymer ?
#
loop_
_entity_poly.entity_id
_entity_poly.type
_entity_poly.pdbx_seq_one_letter_code
_entity_poly.pdbx_strand_id
1 'polypeptide(L)' 'MTQPTIGMPLARFTVLDITRVRSGPTAVRQLADWGANVIKIESPAHLNTERGMGGPPGRAPDFQNIHRNKRR' A
#
# COMPACT_ATOMS: atom_id res chain seq x y z
N MET A 1 15.82 25.65 -22.91
CA MET A 1 16.12 24.64 -21.87
C MET A 1 14.80 24.13 -21.31
N THR A 2 14.34 22.95 -21.72
CA THR A 2 13.16 22.31 -21.14
C THR A 2 13.53 21.75 -19.78
N GLN A 3 12.86 22.19 -18.71
CA GLN A 3 13.03 21.55 -17.40
C GLN A 3 12.54 20.10 -17.51
N PRO A 4 13.25 19.11 -16.96
CA PRO A 4 12.70 17.77 -16.85
C PRO A 4 11.44 17.86 -15.98
N THR A 5 10.34 17.29 -16.46
CA THR A 5 9.12 17.12 -15.64
C THR A 5 9.53 16.36 -14.39
N ILE A 6 9.54 17.01 -13.23
CA ILE A 6 9.92 16.38 -11.96
C ILE A 6 8.77 15.46 -11.55
N GLY A 7 8.77 14.25 -12.11
CA GLY A 7 7.94 13.16 -11.63
C GLY A 7 8.37 12.77 -10.23
N MET A 8 7.43 12.26 -9.43
CA MET A 8 7.72 11.69 -8.12
C MET A 8 8.87 10.64 -8.23
N PRO A 9 9.77 10.54 -7.24
CA PRO A 9 11.01 9.76 -7.36
C PRO A 9 10.81 8.30 -7.75
N LEU A 10 9.65 7.71 -7.45
CA LEU A 10 9.28 6.32 -7.76
C LEU A 10 8.21 6.15 -8.85
N ALA A 11 7.81 7.21 -9.55
CA ALA A 11 6.71 7.21 -10.51
C ALA A 11 6.80 6.15 -11.63
N ARG A 12 8.01 5.73 -12.00
CA ARG A 12 8.22 4.71 -13.06
C ARG A 12 7.96 3.26 -12.62
N PHE A 13 7.76 3.01 -11.34
CA PHE A 13 7.67 1.65 -10.81
C PHE A 13 6.22 1.23 -10.55
N THR A 14 5.93 -0.02 -10.90
CA THR A 14 4.75 -0.74 -10.41
C THR A 14 5.19 -1.78 -9.40
N VAL A 15 4.55 -1.80 -8.23
CA VAL A 15 4.89 -2.68 -7.10
C VAL A 15 3.68 -3.55 -6.76
N LEU A 16 3.89 -4.87 -6.72
CA LEU A 16 2.90 -5.82 -6.25
C LEU A 16 3.13 -6.08 -4.74
N ASP A 17 2.19 -5.63 -3.91
CA ASP A 17 2.24 -5.76 -2.46
C ASP A 17 1.51 -7.03 -1.98
N ILE A 18 2.26 -8.12 -1.85
CA ILE A 18 1.81 -9.41 -1.28
C ILE A 18 2.08 -9.52 0.24
N THR A 19 2.45 -8.43 0.90
CA THR A 19 2.83 -8.46 2.32
C THR A 19 1.62 -8.57 3.25
N ARG A 20 1.82 -8.88 4.54
CA ARG A 20 0.73 -8.97 5.53
C ARG A 20 1.09 -8.29 6.84
N VAL A 21 0.09 -8.14 7.71
CA VAL A 21 0.22 -7.66 9.08
C VAL A 21 0.76 -6.23 9.14
N ARG A 22 2.05 -6.02 9.45
CA ARG A 22 2.57 -4.67 9.79
C ARG A 22 3.88 -4.28 9.13
N SER A 23 4.93 -5.09 9.22
CA SER A 23 6.25 -4.71 8.72
C SER A 23 6.28 -4.47 7.21
N GLY A 24 5.74 -5.43 6.44
CA GLY A 24 5.68 -5.33 4.99
C GLY A 24 4.78 -4.19 4.47
N PRO A 25 3.54 -4.04 4.96
CA PRO A 25 2.70 -2.92 4.57
C PRO A 25 3.34 -1.56 4.87
N THR A 26 4.03 -1.43 6.01
CA THR A 26 4.76 -0.23 6.43
C THR A 26 5.91 0.09 5.48
N ALA A 27 6.71 -0.90 5.08
CA ALA A 27 7.80 -0.71 4.13
C ALA A 27 7.28 -0.26 2.76
N VAL A 28 6.28 -0.96 2.23
CA VAL A 28 5.73 -0.66 0.89
C VAL A 28 5.00 0.69 0.86
N ARG A 29 4.45 1.16 2.00
CA ARG A 29 3.83 2.48 2.09
C ARG A 29 4.76 3.60 1.64
N GLN A 30 6.04 3.54 2.01
CA GLN A 30 7.03 4.55 1.61
C GLN A 30 7.20 4.61 0.10
N LEU A 31 7.10 3.45 -0.58
CA LEU A 31 7.19 3.38 -2.04
C LEU A 31 6.01 4.09 -2.71
N ALA A 32 4.80 3.87 -2.17
CA ALA A 32 3.60 4.57 -2.63
C ALA A 32 3.67 6.09 -2.35
N ASP A 33 4.16 6.48 -1.17
CA ASP A 33 4.31 7.89 -0.77
C ASP A 33 5.33 8.62 -1.68
N TRP A 34 6.31 7.92 -2.26
CA TRP A 34 7.24 8.46 -3.26
C TRP A 34 6.79 8.27 -4.72
N GLY A 35 5.52 7.92 -4.94
CA GLY A 35 4.86 7.93 -6.23
C GLY A 35 4.86 6.62 -7.01
N ALA A 36 5.28 5.50 -6.41
CA ALA A 36 5.15 4.20 -7.09
C ALA A 36 3.67 3.83 -7.26
N ASN A 37 3.35 3.16 -8.38
CA ASN A 37 2.05 2.52 -8.58
C ASN A 37 1.99 1.21 -7.79
N VAL A 38 1.47 1.26 -6.56
CA VAL A 38 1.40 0.09 -5.67
C VAL A 38 0.03 -0.57 -5.73
N ILE A 39 0.02 -1.86 -6.06
CA ILE A 39 -1.17 -2.71 -6.15
C ILE A 39 -1.13 -3.73 -5.00
N LYS A 40 -2.12 -3.66 -4.11
CA LYS A 40 -2.25 -4.59 -2.98
C LYS A 40 -2.96 -5.85 -3.43
N ILE A 41 -2.28 -6.99 -3.31
CA ILE A 41 -2.91 -8.29 -3.55
C ILE A 41 -3.41 -8.84 -2.21
N GLU A 42 -4.72 -8.96 -2.07
CA GLU A 42 -5.37 -9.47 -0.86
C GLU A 42 -5.86 -10.91 -1.06
N SER A 43 -5.73 -11.73 0.00
CA SER A 43 -6.32 -13.06 0.01
C SER A 43 -7.86 -12.99 -0.10
N PRO A 44 -8.51 -14.00 -0.70
CA PRO A 44 -9.96 -14.16 -0.66
C PRO A 44 -10.52 -14.02 0.76
N ALA A 45 -11.71 -13.45 0.89
CA ALA A 45 -12.28 -13.09 2.19
C ALA A 45 -12.33 -14.25 3.19
N HIS A 46 -12.60 -15.47 2.72
CA HIS A 46 -12.68 -16.68 3.56
C HIS A 46 -11.31 -17.17 4.09
N LEU A 47 -10.20 -16.68 3.55
CA LEU A 47 -8.84 -17.00 3.99
C LEU A 47 -8.17 -15.84 4.73
N ASN A 48 -8.83 -14.68 4.79
CA ASN A 48 -8.24 -13.45 5.29
C ASN A 48 -8.56 -13.27 6.78
N THR A 49 -7.76 -13.93 7.62
CA THR A 49 -7.83 -13.89 9.09
C THR A 49 -7.57 -12.50 9.69
N GLU A 50 -7.11 -11.54 8.87
CA GLU A 50 -6.76 -10.18 9.29
C GLU A 50 -7.93 -9.19 9.14
N ARG A 51 -9.02 -9.57 8.44
CA ARG A 51 -10.23 -8.75 8.27
C ARG A 51 -10.98 -8.60 9.61
N GLY A 52 -10.43 -7.82 10.53
CA GLY A 52 -11.03 -7.55 11.84
C GLY A 52 -10.04 -7.23 12.96
N MET A 53 -8.73 -7.38 12.73
CA MET A 53 -7.74 -6.97 13.73
C MET A 53 -7.71 -5.45 13.88
N GLY A 54 -8.14 -4.96 15.06
CA GLY A 54 -8.10 -3.54 15.42
C GLY A 54 -9.31 -2.70 15.01
N GLY A 55 -10.43 -3.32 14.61
CA GLY A 55 -11.68 -2.63 14.28
C GLY A 55 -12.37 -3.17 13.01
N PRO A 56 -13.43 -2.49 12.52
CA PRO A 56 -14.14 -2.94 11.32
C PRO A 56 -13.18 -3.08 10.11
N PRO A 57 -13.36 -4.10 9.25
CA PRO A 57 -12.49 -4.35 8.11
C PRO A 57 -12.29 -3.09 7.26
N GLY A 58 -11.04 -2.69 7.03
CA GLY A 58 -10.69 -1.50 6.25
C GLY A 58 -10.86 -0.16 6.97
N ARG A 59 -11.41 -0.12 8.20
CA ARG A 59 -11.54 1.09 9.02
C ARG A 59 -10.69 1.07 10.30
N ALA A 60 -10.05 -0.04 10.64
CA ALA A 60 -9.11 -0.11 11.75
C ALA A 60 -8.00 0.97 11.61
N PRO A 61 -7.59 1.66 12.70
CA PRO A 61 -6.56 2.70 12.65
C PRO A 61 -5.24 2.21 12.04
N ASP A 62 -4.80 1.00 12.41
CA ASP A 62 -3.60 0.37 11.84
C ASP A 62 -3.74 0.21 10.32
N PHE A 63 -4.92 -0.19 9.85
CA PHE A 63 -5.18 -0.39 8.43
C PHE A 63 -5.05 0.93 7.65
N GLN A 64 -5.66 2.01 8.16
CA GLN A 64 -5.59 3.33 7.52
C GLN A 64 -4.15 3.86 7.46
N ASN A 65 -3.37 3.63 8.52
CA ASN A 65 -2.00 4.11 8.63
C ASN A 65 -1.01 3.43 7.68
N ILE A 66 -1.19 2.13 7.41
CA ILE A 66 -0.20 1.31 6.67
C ILE A 66 -0.60 1.03 5.21
N HIS A 67 -1.85 1.29 4.81
CA HIS A 67 -2.35 0.98 3.47
C HIS A 67 -2.74 2.20 2.61
N ARG A 68 -2.56 3.44 3.09
CA ARG A 68 -2.81 4.64 2.26
C ARG A 68 -2.00 4.64 0.97
N ASN A 69 -2.50 5.34 -0.05
CA ASN A 69 -1.89 5.51 -1.37
C ASN A 69 -1.68 4.21 -2.17
N LYS A 70 -2.15 3.07 -1.67
CA LYS A 70 -2.17 1.78 -2.39
C LYS A 70 -3.53 1.58 -3.06
N ARG A 71 -3.50 1.04 -4.28
CA ARG A 71 -4.70 0.54 -4.97
C ARG A 71 -4.98 -0.90 -4.53
N ARG A 72 -6.25 -1.30 -4.49
CA ARG A 72 -6.69 -2.66 -4.21
C ARG A 72 -7.21 -3.32 -5.47
#